data_AF-A0A496WST9-F1
#
_entry.id   AF-A0A496WST9-F1
#
_cell.length_a   1.000
_cell.length_b   1.000
_cell.length_c   1.000
_cell.angle_alpha   90.00
_cell.angle_beta   90.00
_cell.angle_gamma   90.00
#
_symmetry.space_group_name_H-M   'P 1'
#
loop_
_entity.id
_entity.type
_entity.pdbx_description
1 polymer ?
#
loop_
_entity_poly.entity_id
_entity_poly.type
_entity_poly.pdbx_seq_one_letter_code
_entity_poly.pdbx_strand_id
1 'polypeptide(L)'
;MKNAQREMPKYDCHKQVWALKIESINYDTESGQNTIIPADDGYAPFEIDTNYLDAHKPQSGGYYVVYKDGYKSYSPAAVFEDGYSLA
;
A
#
# COMPACT_ATOMS: atom_id res chain seq x y z
N MET A 1 -11.72 1.08 -23.75
CA MET A 1 -11.92 0.87 -22.30
C MET A 1 -11.04 1.88 -21.58
N LYS A 2 -11.61 2.74 -20.74
CA LYS A 2 -10.83 3.76 -20.01
C LYS A 2 -10.06 3.06 -18.89
N ASN A 3 -8.78 2.77 -19.12
CA ASN A 3 -7.84 2.46 -18.05
C ASN A 3 -7.60 3.75 -17.25
N ALA A 4 -8.55 4.12 -16.39
CA ALA A 4 -8.33 5.17 -15.43
C ALA A 4 -7.50 4.56 -14.29
N GLN A 5 -6.18 4.56 -14.43
CA GLN A 5 -5.28 4.32 -13.31
C GLN A 5 -5.46 5.52 -12.37
N ARG A 6 -6.36 5.38 -11.39
CA ARG A 6 -6.57 6.39 -10.36
C ARG A 6 -5.24 6.58 -9.63
N GLU A 7 -4.78 7.82 -9.52
CA GLU A 7 -3.60 8.12 -8.69
C GLU A 7 -3.92 7.71 -7.25
N MET A 8 -2.96 7.13 -6.52
CA MET A 8 -3.12 6.83 -5.10
C MET A 8 -3.45 8.11 -4.31
N PRO A 9 -4.20 8.04 -3.20
CA PRO A 9 -4.46 9.20 -2.36
C PRO A 9 -3.15 9.71 -1.75
N LYS A 10 -3.00 11.03 -1.72
CA LYS A 10 -1.85 11.71 -1.13
C LYS A 10 -2.14 12.02 0.34
N TYR A 11 -1.11 11.88 1.16
CA TYR A 11 -1.16 12.21 2.58
C TYR A 11 0.05 13.08 2.92
N ASP A 12 -0.19 14.08 3.75
CA ASP A 12 0.82 14.97 4.27
C ASP A 12 1.20 14.55 5.70
N CYS A 13 2.52 14.43 5.92
CA CYS A 13 3.16 14.42 7.24
C CYS A 13 4.41 15.33 7.17
N HIS A 14 5.50 15.01 7.87
CA HIS A 14 6.81 15.64 7.65
C HIS A 14 7.30 15.55 6.17
N LYS A 15 6.80 14.58 5.41
CA LYS A 15 6.99 14.43 3.96
C LYS A 15 5.66 14.02 3.32
N GLN A 16 5.46 14.35 2.05
CA GLN A 16 4.31 13.89 1.29
C GLN A 16 4.48 12.42 0.85
N VAL A 17 3.43 11.63 1.01
CA VAL A 17 3.38 10.21 0.64
C VAL A 17 2.09 9.88 -0.10
N TRP A 18 2.07 8.74 -0.77
CA TRP A 18 0.88 8.12 -1.33
C TRP A 18 0.62 6.84 -0.55
N ALA A 19 -0.62 6.57 -0.15
CA ALA A 19 -0.91 5.36 0.62
C ALA A 19 -2.24 4.71 0.26
N LEU A 20 -2.26 3.38 0.29
CA LEU A 20 -3.46 2.56 0.16
C LEU A 20 -3.62 1.69 1.41
N LYS A 21 -4.83 1.68 1.96
CA LYS A 21 -5.18 0.75 3.04
C LYS A 21 -5.27 -0.66 2.44
N ILE A 22 -4.63 -1.61 3.12
CA ILE A 22 -4.57 -3.01 2.71
C ILE A 22 -5.79 -3.71 3.30
N GLU A 23 -6.66 -4.26 2.46
CA GLU A 23 -7.72 -5.14 2.93
C GLU A 23 -7.15 -6.52 3.25
N SER A 24 -6.46 -7.12 2.27
CA SER A 24 -5.85 -8.44 2.40
C SER A 24 -4.59 -8.57 1.56
N ILE A 25 -3.81 -9.62 1.87
CA ILE A 25 -2.62 -9.99 1.11
C ILE A 25 -2.81 -11.44 0.69
N ASN A 26 -2.73 -11.70 -0.61
CA ASN A 26 -2.73 -13.05 -1.15
C ASN A 26 -1.28 -13.51 -1.32
N TYR A 27 -0.99 -14.69 -0.77
CA TYR A 27 0.31 -15.34 -0.85
C TYR A 27 0.18 -16.54 -1.79
N ASP A 28 0.59 -16.37 -3.04
CA ASP A 28 0.63 -17.49 -3.98
C ASP A 28 1.95 -18.25 -3.80
N THR A 29 1.87 -19.36 -3.06
CA THR A 29 3.02 -20.23 -2.81
C THR A 29 3.44 -21.06 -4.03
N GLU A 30 2.58 -21.18 -5.04
CA GLU A 30 2.90 -21.94 -6.26
C GLU A 30 3.69 -21.07 -7.24
N SER A 31 3.24 -19.83 -7.47
CA SER A 31 3.93 -18.88 -8.36
C SER A 31 5.01 -18.06 -7.66
N GLY A 32 4.99 -17.99 -6.33
CA GLY A 32 5.84 -17.12 -5.51
C GLY A 32 5.42 -15.65 -5.53
N GLN A 33 4.28 -15.32 -6.16
CA GLN A 33 3.76 -13.96 -6.22
C GLN A 33 3.00 -13.59 -4.94
N ASN A 34 3.19 -12.36 -4.48
CA ASN A 34 2.47 -11.81 -3.35
C ASN A 34 1.67 -10.62 -3.84
N THR A 35 0.38 -10.56 -3.53
CA THR A 35 -0.52 -9.51 -4.05
C THR A 35 -1.20 -8.77 -2.91
N ILE A 36 -1.12 -7.44 -2.92
CA ILE A 36 -1.93 -6.59 -2.04
C ILE A 36 -3.29 -6.36 -2.70
N ILE A 37 -4.34 -6.53 -1.91
CA ILE A 37 -5.72 -6.15 -2.26
C ILE A 37 -6.05 -4.87 -1.49
N PRO A 38 -6.20 -3.72 -2.18
CA PRO A 38 -6.60 -2.46 -1.55
C PRO A 38 -8.01 -2.51 -0.98
N ALA A 39 -8.27 -1.79 0.11
CA ALA A 39 -9.61 -1.67 0.69
C ALA A 39 -10.54 -0.67 -0.04
N ASP A 40 -10.00 0.13 -0.97
CA ASP A 40 -10.79 1.01 -1.84
C ASP A 40 -10.95 0.32 -3.21
N ASP A 41 -12.18 -0.08 -3.55
CA ASP A 41 -12.56 -0.75 -4.80
C ASP A 41 -12.19 0.06 -6.07
N GLY A 42 -11.85 1.33 -5.93
CA GLY A 42 -11.30 2.16 -6.99
C GLY A 42 -9.86 1.79 -7.40
N TYR A 43 -9.21 0.86 -6.70
CA TYR A 43 -7.86 0.37 -7.02
C TYR A 43 -7.86 -1.15 -7.22
N ALA A 44 -7.22 -1.60 -8.30
CA ALA A 44 -7.04 -3.02 -8.56
C ALA A 44 -5.96 -3.62 -7.63
N PRO A 45 -6.04 -4.94 -7.34
CA PRO A 45 -4.95 -5.66 -6.70
C PRO A 45 -3.62 -5.51 -7.45
N PHE A 46 -2.51 -5.49 -6.72
CA PHE A 46 -1.17 -5.33 -7.30
C PHE A 46 -0.13 -6.20 -6.61
N GLU A 47 0.84 -6.67 -7.39
CA GLU A 47 1.93 -7.49 -6.91
C GLU A 47 2.95 -6.68 -6.10
N ILE A 48 3.49 -7.32 -5.06
CA ILE A 48 4.63 -6.86 -4.28
C ILE A 48 5.75 -7.88 -4.40
N ASP A 49 6.99 -7.38 -4.44
CA ASP A 49 8.16 -8.24 -4.43
C ASP A 49 8.43 -8.83 -3.04
N THR A 50 9.16 -9.94 -3.02
CA THR A 50 9.52 -10.64 -1.77
C THR A 50 10.38 -9.78 -0.84
N ASN A 51 11.21 -8.87 -1.38
CA ASN A 51 12.04 -8.00 -0.57
C ASN A 51 11.19 -7.04 0.27
N TYR A 52 10.13 -6.47 -0.31
CA TYR A 52 9.17 -5.64 0.41
C TYR A 52 8.47 -6.46 1.51
N LEU A 53 8.03 -7.69 1.18
CA LEU A 53 7.37 -8.56 2.14
C LEU A 53 8.26 -8.88 3.34
N ASP A 54 9.51 -9.26 3.09
CA ASP A 54 10.47 -9.64 4.13
C ASP A 54 10.88 -8.46 5.00
N ALA A 55 11.11 -7.30 4.38
CA ALA A 55 11.52 -6.08 5.06
C ALA A 55 10.40 -5.47 5.92
N HIS A 56 9.17 -5.50 5.43
CA HIS A 56 8.08 -4.72 6.01
C HIS A 56 6.99 -5.55 6.69
N LYS A 57 6.86 -6.83 6.35
CA LYS A 57 5.88 -7.77 6.90
C LYS A 57 4.47 -7.14 6.99
N PRO A 58 3.94 -6.66 5.86
CA PRO A 58 2.68 -5.93 5.81
C PRO A 58 1.53 -6.77 6.34
N GLN A 59 0.50 -6.10 6.87
CA GLN A 59 -0.68 -6.76 7.44
C GLN A 59 -1.96 -6.10 6.95
N SER A 60 -3.01 -6.91 6.84
CA SER A 60 -4.38 -6.43 6.66
C SER A 60 -4.74 -5.34 7.66
N GLY A 61 -5.46 -4.33 7.18
CA GLY A 61 -5.85 -3.15 7.94
C GLY A 61 -4.80 -2.05 7.98
N GLY A 62 -3.50 -2.36 7.76
CA GLY A 62 -2.46 -1.34 7.66
C GLY A 62 -2.40 -0.68 6.28
N TYR A 63 -1.33 0.08 6.04
CA TYR A 63 -1.15 0.89 4.83
C TYR A 63 0.12 0.51 4.07
N TYR A 64 -0.02 0.32 2.75
CA TYR A 64 1.08 0.35 1.81
C TYR A 64 1.40 1.80 1.47
N VAL A 65 2.62 2.24 1.76
CA VAL A 65 3.04 3.66 1.66
C VAL A 65 4.14 3.80 0.62
N VAL A 66 4.02 4.78 -0.26
CA VAL A 66 5.02 5.13 -1.28
C VAL A 66 5.43 6.58 -1.08
N TYR A 67 6.73 6.79 -0.91
CA TYR A 67 7.32 8.13 -0.82
C TYR A 67 7.57 8.70 -2.22
N LYS A 68 7.77 10.02 -2.30
CA LYS A 68 8.02 10.73 -3.55
C LYS A 68 9.24 10.23 -4.34
N ASP A 69 10.24 9.68 -3.65
CA ASP A 69 11.44 9.08 -4.24
C ASP A 69 11.23 7.64 -4.73
N GLY A 70 10.02 7.08 -4.56
CA GLY A 70 9.67 5.71 -4.91
C GLY A 70 9.98 4.70 -3.81
N TYR A 71 10.50 5.12 -2.65
CA TYR A 71 10.68 4.21 -1.52
C TYR A 71 9.31 3.70 -1.04
N LYS A 72 9.23 2.39 -0.78
CA LYS A 72 8.01 1.73 -0.33
C LYS A 72 8.16 1.36 1.14
N SER A 73 7.09 1.49 1.90
CA SER A 73 7.06 1.11 3.31
C SER A 73 5.68 0.56 3.69
N TYR A 74 5.59 0.08 4.92
CA TYR A 74 4.35 -0.33 5.58
C TYR A 74 4.15 0.50 6.84
N SER A 75 2.91 0.90 7.10
CA SER A 75 2.53 1.53 8.37
C SER A 75 1.30 0.83 8.95
N PRO A 76 1.32 0.42 10.23
CA PRO A 76 0.11 0.00 10.93
C PRO A 76 -0.96 1.10 10.90
N ALA A 77 -2.24 0.71 10.90
CA ALA A 77 -3.37 1.64 10.78
C ALA A 77 -3.32 2.77 11.80
N ALA A 78 -3.19 2.42 13.09
CA ALA A 78 -3.17 3.40 14.17
C ALA A 78 -2.01 4.40 14.05
N VAL A 79 -0.82 3.94 13.63
CA VAL A 79 0.35 4.80 13.43
C VAL A 79 0.15 5.71 12.22
N PHE A 80 -0.45 5.19 11.16
CA PHE A 80 -0.71 5.97 9.95
C PHE A 80 -1.79 7.02 10.19
N GLU A 81 -2.93 6.64 10.73
CA GLU A 81 -4.09 7.51 10.93
C GLU A 81 -3.85 8.60 11.99
N ASP A 82 -2.96 8.38 12.97
CA ASP A 82 -2.57 9.40 13.98
C ASP A 82 -1.52 10.38 13.43
N GLY A 83 -0.64 9.93 12.53
CA GLY A 83 0.52 10.70 12.06
C GLY A 83 0.38 11.33 10.67
N TYR A 84 -0.64 10.95 9.90
CA TYR A 84 -0.82 11.37 8.51
C TYR A 84 -2.21 11.98 8.31
N SER A 85 -2.25 13.11 7.61
CA SER A 85 -3.51 13.76 7.22
C SER A 85 -3.70 13.64 5.71
N LEU A 86 -4.93 13.40 5.27
CA LEU A 86 -5.26 13.40 3.84
C LEU A 86 -4.98 14.79 3.26
N ALA A 87 -4.21 14.83 2.17
CA ALA A 87 -3.78 16.06 1.50
C ALA A 87 -4.83 16.60 0.50
#